data_AF-A0A2P5CLA3-F1
#
_entry.id   AF-A0A2P5CLA3-F1
#
_cell.length_a   1.000
_cell.length_b   1.000
_cell.length_c   1.000
_cell.angle_alpha   90.00
_cell.angle_beta   90.00
_cell.angle_gamma   90.00
#
_symmetry.space_group_name_H-M   'P 1'
#
loop_
_entity.id
_entity.type
_entity.pdbx_description
1 polymer ?
#
loop_
_entity_poly.entity_id
_entity_poly.type
_entity_poly.pdbx_seq_one_letter_code
_entity_poly.pdbx_strand_id
1 'polypeptide(L)'
;MDATMPICKSVTSPPGLFMWRTQRIRSSQCSFMVGNKVNFPRQRAQGVHVSFKSKKSGGALHATCRADKILVANRGEIAVRIIRTAHELGIPCVAVYSTIDKDALHVKLADESVCIGEAPSNQSYLVIPNVLSAAISRGCTMLHPGYGFLAENALFVEMCREHGINFIGPNPDSIRVMGDKSTARDTMKKAGVPTVPGSDGLLQSTEEAIKLAHEIGFPVMIKATAGGGGRGMRLAKEPDEFVKLLQQAKSEAAAAFGNDGVYLEKYIQNPRHIEFQVLADKYGNVVHFGERDCSIQRRNQKLLEEAPSPALTPELRKAMGDAAVAAAASIGYIGVGTVEFLLDERGRITAYLPSGGPFVRMDSHVYPDYVVPPSYDSLLGKLIVWAPTREKAIERMKRALDDTIITGVPTTIEYHKLILDIEDFKNGNVDTAFIPKHEQELAEPQKIVRASPAKELTTATA
;
A
#
# COMPACT_ATOMS: atom_id res chain seq x y z
N MET A 1 8.68 -36.90 69.83
CA MET A 1 8.58 -36.21 71.14
C MET A 1 7.45 -35.22 71.00
N ASP A 2 6.37 -35.44 71.73
CA ASP A 2 5.13 -34.69 71.66
C ASP A 2 5.20 -33.40 72.50
N ALA A 3 4.29 -32.45 72.26
CA ALA A 3 3.23 -32.08 73.23
C ALA A 3 2.67 -30.64 73.08
N THR A 4 1.42 -30.54 72.59
CA THR A 4 0.30 -29.72 73.13
C THR A 4 0.31 -28.17 73.14
N MET A 5 -0.91 -27.60 73.07
CA MET A 5 -1.27 -26.16 73.19
C MET A 5 -2.14 -25.86 74.43
N PRO A 6 -2.31 -24.57 74.80
CA PRO A 6 -3.63 -23.97 75.11
C PRO A 6 -3.85 -22.59 74.41
N ILE A 7 -5.04 -21.96 74.20
CA ILE A 7 -6.45 -22.07 74.66
C ILE A 7 -6.77 -21.25 75.95
N CYS A 8 -7.74 -20.33 76.08
CA CYS A 8 -8.61 -19.53 75.16
C CYS A 8 -9.39 -18.44 75.98
N LYS A 9 -10.37 -17.72 75.39
CA LYS A 9 -11.39 -16.78 75.98
C LYS A 9 -10.88 -15.34 76.31
N SER A 10 -11.50 -14.17 76.02
CA SER A 10 -12.87 -13.60 75.75
C SER A 10 -13.38 -12.71 76.92
N VAL A 11 -14.15 -11.60 76.78
CA VAL A 11 -14.98 -11.08 75.65
C VAL A 11 -14.48 -9.70 75.09
N THR A 12 -15.10 -8.49 75.05
CA THR A 12 -16.35 -7.82 75.53
C THR A 12 -16.78 -6.61 74.63
N SER A 13 -18.02 -6.07 74.78
CA SER A 13 -18.62 -4.88 74.08
C SER A 13 -19.56 -4.11 75.07
N PRO A 14 -20.42 -3.08 74.75
CA PRO A 14 -20.78 -2.32 73.51
C PRO A 14 -20.83 -0.76 73.79
N PRO A 15 -21.76 0.14 73.32
CA PRO A 15 -22.72 0.16 72.19
C PRO A 15 -22.85 1.49 71.35
N GLY A 16 -23.46 1.37 70.16
CA GLY A 16 -24.26 2.42 69.48
C GLY A 16 -23.53 3.40 68.55
N LEU A 17 -24.07 3.84 67.40
CA LEU A 17 -25.36 3.61 66.70
C LEU A 17 -25.10 3.89 65.16
N PHE A 18 -25.99 4.08 64.17
CA PHE A 18 -27.44 4.32 64.07
C PHE A 18 -28.10 3.64 62.84
N MET A 19 -28.25 4.33 61.69
CA MET A 19 -29.12 3.98 60.54
C MET A 19 -28.58 4.59 59.21
N TRP A 20 -28.95 4.18 57.96
CA TRP A 20 -29.84 3.10 57.48
C TRP A 20 -29.46 2.55 56.07
N ARG A 21 -30.35 1.73 55.48
CA ARG A 21 -30.29 1.06 54.15
C ARG A 21 -30.66 2.03 52.98
N THR A 22 -30.44 1.74 51.68
CA THR A 22 -30.94 0.61 50.82
C THR A 22 -30.10 0.42 49.53
N GLN A 23 -30.38 -0.48 48.59
CA GLN A 23 -30.66 -1.94 48.64
C GLN A 23 -30.51 -2.53 47.21
N ARG A 24 -30.11 -3.80 47.04
CA ARG A 24 -29.99 -4.48 45.72
C ARG A 24 -31.34 -4.99 45.19
N ILE A 25 -31.47 -5.09 43.86
CA ILE A 25 -32.37 -6.03 43.15
C ILE A 25 -31.52 -6.91 42.20
N ARG A 26 -31.93 -8.16 41.95
CA ARG A 26 -31.12 -9.19 41.28
C ARG A 26 -31.97 -10.34 40.71
N SER A 27 -32.13 -10.43 39.39
CA SER A 27 -32.70 -11.58 38.63
C SER A 27 -32.62 -11.26 37.12
N SER A 28 -32.62 -12.20 36.18
CA SER A 28 -32.71 -13.68 36.22
C SER A 28 -31.78 -14.31 35.16
N GLN A 29 -31.57 -15.64 35.23
CA GLN A 29 -30.85 -16.39 34.19
C GLN A 29 -31.78 -16.79 33.03
N CYS A 30 -31.22 -16.93 31.84
CA CYS A 30 -31.58 -17.99 30.89
C CYS A 30 -30.32 -18.37 30.09
N SER A 31 -30.27 -19.56 29.49
CA SER A 31 -29.02 -20.18 29.03
C SER A 31 -29.15 -20.84 27.66
N PHE A 32 -28.17 -20.61 26.78
CA PHE A 32 -27.87 -21.46 25.62
C PHE A 32 -26.35 -21.53 25.41
N MET A 33 -25.86 -22.64 24.84
CA MET A 33 -24.42 -22.97 24.69
C MET A 33 -23.95 -22.88 23.23
N VAL A 34 -22.68 -23.29 22.98
CA VAL A 34 -21.87 -23.17 21.74
C VAL A 34 -21.15 -21.82 21.65
N GLY A 35 -19.82 -21.68 21.54
CA GLY A 35 -18.74 -22.62 21.17
C GLY A 35 -18.24 -22.32 19.75
N ASN A 36 -17.00 -21.93 19.45
CA ASN A 36 -15.78 -21.68 20.25
C ASN A 36 -15.24 -20.27 19.96
N LYS A 37 -14.44 -19.68 20.86
CA LYS A 37 -13.63 -18.48 20.56
C LYS A 37 -12.14 -18.79 20.67
N VAL A 38 -11.40 -18.47 19.60
CA VAL A 38 -9.93 -18.54 19.59
C VAL A 38 -9.37 -17.42 20.48
N ASN A 39 -8.39 -17.75 21.32
CA ASN A 39 -7.88 -16.88 22.37
C ASN A 39 -6.55 -16.25 21.94
N PHE A 40 -6.53 -14.95 21.67
CA PHE A 40 -5.29 -14.19 21.51
C PHE A 40 -4.82 -13.64 22.87
N PRO A 41 -3.56 -13.84 23.28
CA PRO A 41 -3.09 -13.42 24.61
C PRO A 41 -2.93 -11.90 24.69
N ARG A 42 -3.91 -11.22 25.30
CA ARG A 42 -3.78 -9.80 25.69
C ARG A 42 -2.72 -9.64 26.78
N GLN A 43 -1.49 -9.27 26.42
CA GLN A 43 -0.54 -8.73 27.39
C GLN A 43 -1.11 -7.44 28.00
N ARG A 44 -1.09 -7.34 29.33
CA ARG A 44 -1.47 -6.11 30.04
C ARG A 44 -0.30 -5.14 30.03
N ALA A 45 -0.43 -4.03 29.31
CA ALA A 45 0.46 -2.89 29.52
C ALA A 45 0.30 -2.37 30.96
N GLN A 46 1.34 -2.53 31.79
CA GLN A 46 1.38 -1.92 33.11
C GLN A 46 1.80 -0.45 32.95
N GLY A 47 0.85 0.46 33.10
CA GLY A 47 1.11 1.90 33.03
C GLY A 47 1.91 2.39 34.25
N VAL A 48 3.24 2.45 34.13
CA VAL A 48 4.11 3.06 35.14
C VAL A 48 4.00 4.59 35.04
N HIS A 49 3.26 5.20 35.96
CA HIS A 49 3.10 6.66 36.02
C HIS A 49 4.39 7.33 36.54
N VAL A 50 5.32 7.64 35.64
CA VAL A 50 6.54 8.40 35.97
C VAL A 50 6.21 9.89 36.11
N SER A 51 6.23 10.40 37.34
CA SER A 51 6.03 11.82 37.61
C SER A 51 7.30 12.64 37.31
N PHE A 52 7.37 13.23 36.12
CA PHE A 52 8.44 14.16 35.76
C PHE A 52 8.22 15.53 36.43
N LYS A 53 9.02 15.84 37.46
CA LYS A 53 9.17 17.21 37.97
C LYS A 53 9.90 18.06 36.93
N SER A 54 9.17 18.97 36.27
CA SER A 54 9.76 19.94 35.35
C SER A 54 10.75 20.85 36.07
N LYS A 55 12.05 20.70 35.75
CA LYS A 55 13.04 21.76 35.93
C LYS A 55 13.18 22.50 34.60
N LYS A 56 13.00 23.83 34.63
CA LYS A 56 13.27 24.69 33.47
C LYS A 56 14.78 24.81 33.26
N SER A 57 15.31 24.05 32.31
CA SER A 57 16.61 24.26 31.67
C SER A 57 16.44 23.99 30.18
N GLY A 58 16.73 24.98 29.33
CA GLY A 58 16.44 24.91 27.90
C GLY A 58 17.45 24.12 27.08
N GLY A 59 17.14 23.91 25.80
CA GLY A 59 18.12 23.47 24.80
C GLY A 59 18.42 21.97 24.75
N ALA A 60 17.43 21.16 24.34
CA ALA A 60 17.66 19.76 23.94
C ALA A 60 18.36 19.66 22.57
N LEU A 61 19.54 20.28 22.45
CA LEU A 61 20.37 20.33 21.21
C LEU A 61 21.87 20.08 21.45
N HIS A 62 22.33 19.92 22.71
CA HIS A 62 23.75 19.71 23.03
C HIS A 62 24.17 18.23 23.15
N ALA A 63 23.56 17.37 22.34
CA ALA A 63 24.02 15.99 22.10
C ALA A 63 24.79 15.89 20.78
N THR A 64 25.69 16.85 20.50
CA THR A 64 26.54 16.85 19.30
C THR A 64 27.53 15.69 19.36
N CYS A 65 27.29 14.63 18.60
CA CYS A 65 28.17 13.48 18.48
C CYS A 65 29.52 13.88 17.88
N ARG A 66 30.49 14.19 18.74
CA ARG A 66 31.76 14.85 18.39
C ARG A 66 32.73 14.03 17.53
N ALA A 67 32.31 12.86 17.07
CA ALA A 67 33.05 11.94 16.21
C ALA A 67 32.27 11.54 14.95
N ASP A 68 31.02 11.97 14.78
CA ASP A 68 30.19 11.56 13.64
C ASP A 68 30.37 12.48 12.43
N LYS A 69 30.53 11.86 11.25
CA LYS A 69 30.65 12.53 9.95
C LYS A 69 30.03 11.66 8.85
N ILE A 70 29.21 12.25 7.99
CA ILE A 70 28.45 11.54 6.94
C ILE A 70 29.08 11.78 5.56
N LEU A 71 29.45 10.72 4.84
CA LEU A 71 29.66 10.82 3.39
C LEU A 71 28.32 10.69 2.66
N VAL A 72 28.06 11.60 1.72
CA VAL A 72 26.87 11.58 0.87
C VAL A 72 27.25 11.00 -0.49
N ALA A 73 26.97 9.71 -0.69
CA ALA A 73 27.38 8.94 -1.86
C ALA A 73 26.43 9.11 -3.06
N ASN A 74 26.05 10.36 -3.36
CA ASN A 74 25.13 10.72 -4.44
C ASN A 74 25.42 12.15 -4.95
N ARG A 75 24.61 12.67 -5.87
CA ARG A 75 24.77 13.99 -6.51
C ARG A 75 23.44 14.72 -6.67
N GLY A 76 23.50 16.00 -7.01
CA GLY A 76 22.30 16.78 -7.37
C GLY A 76 21.36 16.99 -6.19
N GLU A 77 20.05 16.94 -6.43
CA GLU A 77 19.05 17.36 -5.42
C GLU A 77 19.10 16.50 -4.15
N ILE A 78 19.15 15.16 -4.29
CA ILE A 78 19.12 14.25 -3.13
C ILE A 78 20.35 14.43 -2.24
N ALA A 79 21.50 14.74 -2.82
CA ALA A 79 22.69 15.08 -2.06
C ALA A 79 22.49 16.40 -1.27
N VAL A 80 21.91 17.44 -1.89
CA VAL A 80 21.54 18.69 -1.20
C VAL A 80 20.50 18.44 -0.10
N ARG A 81 19.51 17.57 -0.33
CA ARG A 81 18.47 17.18 0.65
C ARG A 81 19.09 16.50 1.88
N ILE A 82 20.10 15.65 1.69
CA ILE A 82 20.83 14.98 2.77
C ILE A 82 21.72 15.99 3.53
N ILE A 83 22.53 16.77 2.81
CA ILE A 83 23.45 17.78 3.38
C ILE A 83 22.70 18.75 4.30
N ARG A 84 21.54 19.27 3.86
CA ARG A 84 20.69 20.14 4.70
C ARG A 84 20.28 19.47 6.01
N THR A 85 19.87 18.19 5.96
CA THR A 85 19.51 17.44 7.17
C THR A 85 20.71 17.23 8.10
N ALA A 86 21.89 16.94 7.54
CA ALA A 86 23.10 16.79 8.32
C ALA A 86 23.46 18.09 9.05
N HIS A 87 23.36 19.23 8.36
CA HIS A 87 23.59 20.56 8.94
C HIS A 87 22.54 20.93 10.01
N GLU A 88 21.25 20.64 9.78
CA GLU A 88 20.17 20.82 10.75
C GLU A 88 20.37 19.98 12.03
N LEU A 89 21.03 18.82 11.92
CA LEU A 89 21.40 17.95 13.04
C LEU A 89 22.80 18.27 13.64
N GLY A 90 23.55 19.22 13.06
CA GLY A 90 24.91 19.56 13.49
C GLY A 90 25.97 18.48 13.19
N ILE A 91 25.74 17.65 12.18
CA ILE A 91 26.63 16.57 11.74
C ILE A 91 27.40 17.02 10.49
N PRO A 92 28.74 17.11 10.53
CA PRO A 92 29.56 17.43 9.35
C PRO A 92 29.39 16.42 8.21
N CYS A 93 29.47 16.90 6.96
CA CYS A 93 29.21 16.10 5.78
C CYS A 93 30.28 16.24 4.68
N VAL A 94 30.41 15.18 3.87
CA VAL A 94 31.34 15.10 2.74
C VAL A 94 30.58 14.78 1.46
N ALA A 95 30.70 15.65 0.46
CA ALA A 95 30.14 15.43 -0.88
C ALA A 95 31.14 14.72 -1.80
N VAL A 96 30.69 13.68 -2.52
CA VAL A 96 31.46 13.11 -3.63
C VAL A 96 31.06 13.74 -4.96
N TYR A 97 32.01 13.86 -5.88
CA TYR A 97 31.74 14.39 -7.22
C TYR A 97 32.56 13.70 -8.32
N SER A 98 31.98 13.64 -9.53
CA SER A 98 32.69 13.33 -10.76
C SER A 98 33.40 14.58 -11.32
N THR A 99 34.40 14.43 -12.20
CA THR A 99 35.14 15.58 -12.77
C THR A 99 34.27 16.70 -13.35
N ILE A 100 33.11 16.38 -13.94
CA ILE A 100 32.15 17.37 -14.47
C ILE A 100 31.22 17.97 -13.39
N ASP A 101 31.01 17.28 -12.27
CA ASP A 101 30.16 17.72 -11.15
C ASP A 101 30.88 18.63 -10.14
N LYS A 102 32.17 18.93 -10.34
CA LYS A 102 33.01 19.73 -9.44
C LYS A 102 32.35 21.05 -8.98
N ASP A 103 31.60 21.69 -9.87
CA ASP A 103 30.95 22.98 -9.62
C ASP A 103 29.47 22.88 -9.22
N ALA A 104 28.94 21.67 -9.01
CA ALA A 104 27.55 21.41 -8.65
C ALA A 104 27.20 21.90 -7.23
N LEU A 105 25.91 22.18 -7.01
CA LEU A 105 25.42 22.76 -5.75
C LEU A 105 25.68 21.88 -4.52
N HIS A 106 25.64 20.54 -4.65
CA HIS A 106 25.91 19.64 -3.53
C HIS A 106 27.38 19.68 -3.09
N VAL A 107 28.32 19.91 -4.02
CA VAL A 107 29.75 20.09 -3.72
C VAL A 107 30.00 21.39 -2.96
N LYS A 108 29.26 22.45 -3.33
CA LYS A 108 29.37 23.80 -2.74
C LYS A 108 28.61 23.97 -1.42
N LEU A 109 27.81 22.99 -1.02
CA LEU A 109 27.04 23.03 0.24
C LEU A 109 27.59 22.13 1.34
N ALA A 110 28.48 21.18 1.05
CA ALA A 110 29.09 20.31 2.06
C ALA A 110 30.32 20.94 2.71
N ASP A 111 30.67 20.51 3.92
CA ASP A 111 31.85 20.98 4.66
C ASP A 111 33.16 20.57 3.98
N GLU A 112 33.19 19.36 3.41
CA GLU A 112 34.30 18.84 2.61
C GLU A 112 33.78 18.20 1.32
N SER A 113 34.66 18.06 0.31
CA SER A 113 34.33 17.30 -0.90
C SER A 113 35.52 16.54 -1.49
N VAL A 114 35.23 15.48 -2.25
CA VAL A 114 36.21 14.57 -2.84
C VAL A 114 35.82 14.19 -4.27
N CYS A 115 36.76 14.34 -5.22
CA CYS A 115 36.59 13.81 -6.57
C CYS A 115 36.74 12.28 -6.54
N ILE A 116 35.75 11.55 -7.06
CA ILE A 116 35.70 10.08 -7.07
C ILE A 116 35.90 9.46 -8.46
N GLY A 117 36.23 10.26 -9.47
CA GLY A 117 36.55 9.79 -10.83
C GLY A 117 35.88 10.60 -11.93
N GLU A 118 35.86 10.04 -13.14
CA GLU A 118 35.45 10.76 -14.34
C GLU A 118 33.92 10.92 -14.48
N ALA A 119 33.52 11.82 -15.37
CA ALA A 119 32.12 12.17 -15.66
C ALA A 119 31.15 10.97 -15.87
N PRO A 120 31.53 9.86 -16.53
CA PRO A 120 30.67 8.68 -16.64
C PRO A 120 30.45 8.03 -15.27
N SER A 121 29.20 7.74 -14.90
CA SER A 121 28.89 7.20 -13.56
C SER A 121 29.52 5.83 -13.27
N ASN A 122 29.78 5.02 -14.30
CA ASN A 122 30.54 3.76 -14.21
C ASN A 122 32.06 3.95 -14.01
N GLN A 123 32.54 5.20 -14.04
CA GLN A 123 33.92 5.61 -13.73
C GLN A 123 34.00 6.53 -12.49
N SER A 124 32.85 6.78 -11.82
CA SER A 124 32.75 7.59 -10.60
C SER A 124 31.73 7.00 -9.61
N TYR A 125 30.46 7.43 -9.66
CA TYR A 125 29.44 7.14 -8.63
C TYR A 125 29.10 5.66 -8.41
N LEU A 126 29.39 4.78 -9.37
CA LEU A 126 29.20 3.33 -9.24
C LEU A 126 30.50 2.59 -8.84
N VAL A 127 31.63 3.30 -8.74
CA VAL A 127 32.95 2.71 -8.41
C VAL A 127 33.10 2.63 -6.90
N ILE A 128 32.58 1.54 -6.32
CA ILE A 128 32.60 1.24 -4.88
C ILE A 128 33.96 1.56 -4.19
N PRO A 129 35.14 1.15 -4.72
CA PRO A 129 36.42 1.49 -4.11
C PRO A 129 36.71 2.99 -3.97
N ASN A 130 36.31 3.80 -4.95
CA ASN A 130 36.56 5.24 -4.95
C ASN A 130 35.68 5.95 -3.92
N VAL A 131 34.41 5.53 -3.80
CA VAL A 131 33.45 6.06 -2.82
C VAL A 131 33.86 5.69 -1.38
N LEU A 132 34.29 4.45 -1.15
CA LEU A 132 34.80 4.01 0.16
C LEU A 132 36.13 4.70 0.52
N SER A 133 37.06 4.83 -0.43
CA SER A 133 38.32 5.57 -0.22
C SER A 133 38.06 7.04 0.16
N ALA A 134 37.06 7.69 -0.46
CA ALA A 134 36.62 9.03 -0.09
C ALA A 134 36.05 9.11 1.34
N ALA A 135 35.32 8.09 1.81
CA ALA A 135 34.80 8.04 3.17
C ALA A 135 35.91 7.83 4.21
N ILE A 136 36.79 6.87 3.96
CA ILE A 136 37.89 6.48 4.86
C ILE A 136 38.91 7.63 4.97
N SER A 137 39.35 8.21 3.85
CA SER A 137 40.33 9.30 3.84
C SER A 137 39.84 10.61 4.48
N ARG A 138 38.53 10.74 4.72
CA ARG A 138 37.90 11.89 5.39
C ARG A 138 37.41 11.59 6.80
N GLY A 139 37.56 10.34 7.28
CA GLY A 139 37.12 9.93 8.60
C GLY A 139 35.60 9.94 8.78
N CYS A 140 34.84 9.52 7.77
CA CYS A 140 33.39 9.43 7.84
C CYS A 140 32.96 8.15 8.59
N THR A 141 32.20 8.29 9.69
CA THR A 141 31.60 7.17 10.44
C THR A 141 30.33 6.63 9.77
N MET A 142 29.73 7.41 8.88
CA MET A 142 28.45 7.09 8.24
C MET A 142 28.49 7.37 6.73
N LEU A 143 27.63 6.67 6.00
CA LEU A 143 27.44 6.87 4.56
C LEU A 143 25.96 6.82 4.20
N HIS A 144 25.45 7.85 3.54
CA HIS A 144 24.08 7.92 3.03
C HIS A 144 24.09 7.85 1.49
N PRO A 145 23.45 6.86 0.86
CA PRO A 145 23.54 6.66 -0.59
C PRO A 145 22.53 7.49 -1.41
N GLY A 146 21.63 8.25 -0.79
CA GLY A 146 20.47 8.83 -1.51
C GLY A 146 19.58 7.74 -2.12
N TYR A 147 19.14 7.95 -3.36
CA TYR A 147 18.44 6.96 -4.17
C TYR A 147 19.19 6.67 -5.48
N GLY A 148 19.00 5.47 -6.05
CA GLY A 148 19.76 5.02 -7.22
C GLY A 148 21.25 4.79 -6.93
N PHE A 149 22.07 4.77 -7.98
CA PHE A 149 23.50 4.42 -7.94
C PHE A 149 23.80 3.14 -7.14
N LEU A 150 24.24 3.27 -5.89
CA LEU A 150 24.62 2.17 -5.00
C LEU A 150 23.65 1.97 -3.81
N ALA A 151 22.53 2.70 -3.76
CA ALA A 151 21.57 2.64 -2.64
C ALA A 151 20.95 1.25 -2.42
N GLU A 152 20.81 0.47 -3.49
CA GLU A 152 20.24 -0.88 -3.48
C GLU A 152 21.30 -1.95 -3.80
N ASN A 153 22.58 -1.66 -3.50
CA ASN A 153 23.69 -2.58 -3.76
C ASN A 153 24.14 -3.28 -2.47
N ALA A 154 23.75 -4.55 -2.29
CA ALA A 154 24.05 -5.31 -1.06
C ALA A 154 25.55 -5.43 -0.75
N LEU A 155 26.40 -5.64 -1.77
CA LEU A 155 27.86 -5.71 -1.62
C LEU A 155 28.43 -4.40 -1.10
N PHE A 156 27.91 -3.25 -1.54
CA PHE A 156 28.33 -1.95 -1.04
C PHE A 156 28.02 -1.76 0.45
N VAL A 157 26.87 -2.27 0.93
CA VAL A 157 26.51 -2.24 2.36
C VAL A 157 27.45 -3.12 3.20
N GLU A 158 27.85 -4.27 2.68
CA GLU A 158 28.81 -5.16 3.34
C GLU A 158 30.21 -4.53 3.40
N MET A 159 30.71 -4.02 2.28
CA MET A 159 31.98 -3.30 2.23
C MET A 159 32.00 -2.08 3.17
N CYS A 160 30.88 -1.35 3.32
CA CYS A 160 30.77 -0.28 4.32
C CYS A 160 30.94 -0.83 5.75
N ARG A 161 30.23 -1.91 6.10
CA ARG A 161 30.30 -2.56 7.42
C ARG A 161 31.70 -3.06 7.76
N GLU A 162 32.39 -3.70 6.81
CA GLU A 162 33.76 -4.20 6.99
C GLU A 162 34.76 -3.09 7.31
N HIS A 163 34.55 -1.90 6.75
CA HIS A 163 35.38 -0.71 6.99
C HIS A 163 34.88 0.15 8.17
N GLY A 164 33.93 -0.36 8.97
CA GLY A 164 33.40 0.33 10.16
C GLY A 164 32.42 1.48 9.87
N ILE A 165 31.97 1.64 8.62
CA ILE A 165 31.10 2.73 8.18
C ILE A 165 29.63 2.29 8.33
N ASN A 166 28.86 2.99 9.15
CA ASN A 166 27.42 2.75 9.27
C ASN A 166 26.68 3.29 8.03
N PHE A 167 26.33 2.38 7.13
CA PHE A 167 25.44 2.62 6.00
C PHE A 167 24.04 3.05 6.49
N ILE A 168 23.55 4.19 6.00
CA ILE A 168 22.24 4.75 6.31
C ILE A 168 21.25 4.23 5.26
N GLY A 169 20.69 3.05 5.53
CA GLY A 169 19.76 2.35 4.66
C GLY A 169 19.47 0.91 5.14
N PRO A 170 18.82 0.08 4.32
CA PRO A 170 18.52 -1.31 4.65
C PRO A 170 19.77 -2.18 4.80
N ASN A 171 19.59 -3.32 5.47
CA ASN A 171 20.62 -4.35 5.59
C ASN A 171 20.79 -5.11 4.24
N PRO A 172 21.96 -5.74 3.97
CA PRO A 172 22.24 -6.34 2.67
C PRO A 172 21.32 -7.52 2.32
N ASP A 173 20.77 -8.20 3.32
CA ASP A 173 19.93 -9.38 3.11
C ASP A 173 18.49 -8.99 2.74
N SER A 174 17.94 -7.92 3.34
CA SER A 174 16.70 -7.30 2.85
C SER A 174 16.87 -6.77 1.41
N ILE A 175 18.03 -6.22 1.04
CA ILE A 175 18.32 -5.80 -0.34
C ILE A 175 18.32 -7.03 -1.28
N ARG A 176 18.97 -8.15 -0.91
CA ARG A 176 18.96 -9.39 -1.69
C ARG A 176 17.56 -9.96 -1.88
N VAL A 177 16.81 -10.10 -0.78
CA VAL A 177 15.46 -10.68 -0.75
C VAL A 177 14.46 -9.86 -1.57
N MET A 178 14.59 -8.53 -1.60
CA MET A 178 13.70 -7.65 -2.36
C MET A 178 14.19 -7.35 -3.79
N GLY A 179 15.49 -7.47 -4.06
CA GLY A 179 16.07 -7.26 -5.39
C GLY A 179 15.77 -8.40 -6.37
N ASP A 180 15.69 -9.64 -5.90
CA ASP A 180 15.12 -10.74 -6.69
C ASP A 180 13.60 -10.76 -6.57
N LYS A 181 12.90 -10.50 -7.68
CA LYS A 181 11.44 -10.37 -7.69
C LYS A 181 10.69 -11.66 -7.38
N SER A 182 11.28 -12.83 -7.67
CA SER A 182 10.71 -14.12 -7.31
C SER A 182 10.70 -14.29 -5.79
N THR A 183 11.88 -14.16 -5.18
CA THR A 183 12.11 -14.24 -3.73
C THR A 183 11.27 -13.19 -2.99
N ALA A 184 11.23 -11.95 -3.50
CA ALA A 184 10.40 -10.88 -2.96
C ALA A 184 8.92 -11.27 -2.92
N ARG A 185 8.37 -11.72 -4.06
CA ARG A 185 6.94 -12.07 -4.19
C ARG A 185 6.56 -13.27 -3.31
N ASP A 186 7.42 -14.28 -3.20
CA ASP A 186 7.16 -15.43 -2.31
C ASP A 186 7.31 -15.08 -0.82
N THR A 187 8.20 -14.15 -0.46
CA THR A 187 8.27 -13.61 0.90
C THR A 187 7.04 -12.77 1.23
N MET A 188 6.54 -11.95 0.29
CA MET A 188 5.27 -11.21 0.45
C MET A 188 4.07 -12.16 0.65
N LYS A 189 3.95 -13.22 -0.16
CA LYS A 189 2.93 -14.28 0.03
C LYS A 189 3.00 -14.87 1.45
N LYS A 190 4.21 -15.23 1.93
CA LYS A 190 4.45 -15.80 3.27
C LYS A 190 4.13 -14.80 4.40
N ALA A 191 4.30 -13.51 4.16
CA ALA A 191 3.92 -12.43 5.07
C ALA A 191 2.40 -12.12 5.07
N GLY A 192 1.60 -12.80 4.24
CA GLY A 192 0.16 -12.54 4.08
C GLY A 192 -0.16 -11.30 3.25
N VAL A 193 0.82 -10.72 2.56
CA VAL A 193 0.67 -9.52 1.74
C VAL A 193 0.11 -9.93 0.37
N PRO A 194 -0.99 -9.31 -0.12
CA PRO A 194 -1.53 -9.61 -1.44
C PRO A 194 -0.51 -9.37 -2.55
N THR A 195 -0.37 -10.34 -3.47
CA THR A 195 0.50 -10.23 -4.65
C THR A 195 -0.30 -10.49 -5.92
N VAL A 196 0.14 -9.95 -7.05
CA VAL A 196 -0.53 -10.15 -8.34
C VAL A 196 -0.52 -11.66 -8.68
N PRO A 197 -1.63 -12.24 -9.21
CA PRO A 197 -1.62 -13.60 -9.74
C PRO A 197 -0.57 -13.77 -10.84
N GLY A 198 0.12 -14.91 -10.89
CA GLY A 198 1.36 -15.05 -11.67
C GLY A 198 2.18 -16.27 -11.25
N SER A 199 3.22 -16.63 -12.00
CA SER A 199 4.01 -17.86 -11.80
C SER A 199 4.62 -17.97 -10.40
N ASP A 200 4.68 -19.17 -9.84
CA ASP A 200 5.41 -19.46 -8.60
C ASP A 200 6.92 -19.63 -8.91
N GLY A 201 7.52 -18.54 -9.41
CA GLY A 201 8.92 -18.44 -9.78
C GLY A 201 9.16 -18.19 -11.26
N LEU A 202 10.35 -18.58 -11.72
CA LEU A 202 10.81 -18.41 -13.10
C LEU A 202 10.32 -19.54 -13.99
N LEU A 203 9.88 -19.22 -15.20
CA LEU A 203 9.43 -20.19 -16.20
C LEU A 203 10.61 -21.05 -16.70
N GLN A 204 10.49 -22.36 -16.52
CA GLN A 204 11.47 -23.35 -16.98
C GLN A 204 11.25 -23.71 -18.46
N SER A 205 9.98 -23.75 -18.92
CA SER A 205 9.65 -24.16 -20.29
C SER A 205 8.60 -23.25 -20.98
N THR A 206 8.49 -23.35 -22.30
CA THR A 206 7.47 -22.60 -23.07
C THR A 206 6.07 -23.18 -22.87
N GLU A 207 6.00 -24.49 -22.68
CA GLU A 207 4.78 -25.29 -22.49
C GLU A 207 4.17 -25.00 -21.11
N GLU A 208 5.01 -24.92 -20.07
CA GLU A 208 4.66 -24.41 -18.74
C GLU A 208 4.09 -22.98 -18.84
N ALA A 209 4.79 -22.10 -19.53
CA ALA A 209 4.39 -20.71 -19.71
C ALA A 209 3.03 -20.56 -20.42
N ILE A 210 2.77 -21.37 -21.46
CA ILE A 210 1.48 -21.40 -22.17
C ILE A 210 0.37 -21.87 -21.23
N LYS A 211 0.56 -23.02 -20.57
CA LYS A 211 -0.44 -23.59 -19.63
C LYS A 211 -0.81 -22.56 -18.55
N LEU A 212 0.20 -21.96 -17.93
CA LEU A 212 0.00 -20.97 -16.88
C LEU A 212 -0.65 -19.66 -17.41
N ALA A 213 -0.31 -19.21 -18.62
CA ALA A 213 -0.97 -18.04 -19.22
C ALA A 213 -2.47 -18.28 -19.44
N HIS A 214 -2.88 -19.50 -19.79
CA HIS A 214 -4.30 -19.88 -19.83
C HIS A 214 -4.93 -19.98 -18.43
N GLU A 215 -4.22 -20.45 -17.41
CA GLU A 215 -4.71 -20.55 -16.02
C GLU A 215 -4.88 -19.17 -15.34
N ILE A 216 -3.97 -18.21 -15.61
CA ILE A 216 -4.11 -16.80 -15.22
C ILE A 216 -5.20 -16.09 -16.05
N GLY A 217 -5.40 -16.58 -17.28
CA GLY A 217 -6.20 -15.96 -18.32
C GLY A 217 -5.54 -14.69 -18.87
N PHE A 218 -5.69 -14.46 -20.17
CA PHE A 218 -5.23 -13.24 -20.80
C PHE A 218 -6.04 -12.00 -20.35
N PRO A 219 -5.53 -10.76 -20.52
CA PRO A 219 -4.15 -10.41 -20.86
C PRO A 219 -3.14 -10.74 -19.75
N VAL A 220 -1.90 -11.04 -20.13
CA VAL A 220 -0.79 -11.36 -19.20
C VAL A 220 0.43 -10.48 -19.47
N MET A 221 1.18 -10.19 -18.42
CA MET A 221 2.43 -9.44 -18.47
C MET A 221 3.62 -10.39 -18.22
N ILE A 222 4.50 -10.49 -19.21
CA ILE A 222 5.77 -11.20 -19.13
C ILE A 222 6.80 -10.23 -18.59
N LYS A 223 7.55 -10.61 -17.54
CA LYS A 223 8.55 -9.76 -16.89
C LYS A 223 9.88 -10.48 -16.73
N ALA A 224 10.98 -9.78 -17.01
CA ALA A 224 12.34 -10.23 -16.71
C ALA A 224 12.68 -10.07 -15.22
N THR A 225 13.40 -11.05 -14.66
CA THR A 225 13.79 -11.08 -13.23
C THR A 225 14.55 -9.80 -12.84
N ALA A 226 15.63 -9.49 -13.54
CA ALA A 226 16.47 -8.31 -13.31
C ALA A 226 15.97 -7.01 -13.98
N GLY A 227 14.76 -6.99 -14.56
CA GLY A 227 14.26 -5.86 -15.35
C GLY A 227 13.91 -4.61 -14.53
N GLY A 228 14.73 -3.57 -14.59
CA GLY A 228 14.48 -2.27 -13.96
C GLY A 228 13.93 -1.20 -14.93
N GLY A 229 13.28 -0.16 -14.38
CA GLY A 229 12.94 1.07 -15.11
C GLY A 229 12.07 0.92 -16.36
N GLY A 230 11.18 -0.08 -16.38
CA GLY A 230 10.28 -0.37 -17.51
C GLY A 230 10.84 -1.28 -18.60
N ARG A 231 12.12 -1.69 -18.52
CA ARG A 231 12.77 -2.58 -19.50
C ARG A 231 12.55 -4.06 -19.19
N GLY A 232 12.64 -4.91 -20.21
CA GLY A 232 12.45 -6.37 -20.06
C GLY A 232 11.01 -6.77 -19.71
N MET A 233 9.99 -6.05 -20.19
CA MET A 233 8.58 -6.40 -20.01
C MET A 233 7.84 -6.49 -21.36
N ARG A 234 6.85 -7.39 -21.47
CA ARG A 234 5.95 -7.52 -22.63
C ARG A 234 4.53 -7.84 -22.19
N LEU A 235 3.57 -7.07 -22.69
CA LEU A 235 2.14 -7.36 -22.57
C LEU A 235 1.71 -8.29 -23.72
N ALA A 236 1.23 -9.49 -23.39
CA ALA A 236 0.50 -10.34 -24.32
C ALA A 236 -0.99 -10.20 -24.05
N LYS A 237 -1.74 -9.75 -25.05
CA LYS A 237 -3.20 -9.58 -24.99
C LYS A 237 -3.92 -10.87 -25.37
N GLU A 238 -3.39 -11.61 -26.35
CA GLU A 238 -4.00 -12.82 -26.90
C GLU A 238 -3.03 -14.02 -26.87
N PRO A 239 -3.53 -15.27 -26.90
CA PRO A 239 -2.69 -16.47 -26.92
C PRO A 239 -1.72 -16.53 -28.10
N ASP A 240 -2.16 -16.13 -29.30
CA ASP A 240 -1.40 -16.30 -30.55
C ASP A 240 -0.09 -15.49 -30.59
N GLU A 241 -0.02 -14.36 -29.88
CA GLU A 241 1.20 -13.55 -29.77
C GLU A 241 2.10 -13.93 -28.58
N PHE A 242 1.59 -14.72 -27.63
CA PHE A 242 2.25 -15.00 -26.35
C PHE A 242 3.66 -15.60 -26.53
N VAL A 243 3.79 -16.68 -27.32
CA VAL A 243 5.07 -17.38 -27.51
C VAL A 243 6.12 -16.47 -28.16
N LYS A 244 5.71 -15.64 -29.12
CA LYS A 244 6.58 -14.66 -29.79
C LYS A 244 7.06 -13.58 -28.80
N LEU A 245 6.16 -13.07 -27.95
CA LEU A 245 6.48 -12.06 -26.95
C LEU A 245 7.36 -12.62 -25.82
N LEU A 246 7.16 -13.88 -25.43
CA LEU A 246 7.98 -14.59 -24.45
C LEU A 246 9.43 -14.72 -24.92
N GLN A 247 9.66 -15.17 -26.16
CA GLN A 247 11.00 -15.30 -26.73
C GLN A 247 11.67 -13.93 -26.91
N GLN A 248 10.93 -12.88 -27.24
CA GLN A 248 11.44 -11.51 -27.26
C GLN A 248 11.85 -11.01 -25.86
N ALA A 249 11.04 -11.30 -24.82
CA ALA A 249 11.35 -10.90 -23.45
C ALA A 249 12.60 -11.62 -22.92
N LYS A 250 12.72 -12.94 -23.14
CA LYS A 250 13.93 -13.73 -22.84
C LYS A 250 15.17 -13.15 -23.53
N SER A 251 15.05 -12.83 -24.82
CA SER A 251 16.14 -12.28 -25.63
C SER A 251 16.60 -10.89 -25.17
N GLU A 252 15.66 -9.99 -24.81
CA GLU A 252 16.00 -8.69 -24.23
C GLU A 252 16.65 -8.86 -22.84
N ALA A 253 16.15 -9.78 -22.01
CA ALA A 253 16.69 -10.03 -20.68
C ALA A 253 18.13 -10.56 -20.73
N ALA A 254 18.40 -11.55 -21.59
CA ALA A 254 19.74 -12.06 -21.82
C ALA A 254 20.71 -10.97 -22.31
N ALA A 255 20.29 -10.14 -23.28
CA ALA A 255 21.13 -9.09 -23.84
C ALA A 255 21.35 -7.88 -22.90
N ALA A 256 20.40 -7.58 -22.00
CA ALA A 256 20.47 -6.43 -21.10
C ALA A 256 21.03 -6.76 -19.71
N PHE A 257 20.87 -7.99 -19.23
CA PHE A 257 21.16 -8.39 -17.84
C PHE A 257 21.97 -9.70 -17.72
N GLY A 258 22.32 -10.36 -18.84
CA GLY A 258 23.07 -11.62 -18.84
C GLY A 258 22.28 -12.84 -18.36
N ASN A 259 20.96 -12.73 -18.25
CA ASN A 259 20.07 -13.76 -17.70
C ASN A 259 18.73 -13.73 -18.47
N ASP A 260 18.29 -14.85 -19.04
CA ASP A 260 17.03 -14.96 -19.80
C ASP A 260 15.80 -15.24 -18.91
N GLY A 261 15.98 -15.30 -17.60
CA GLY A 261 14.94 -15.55 -16.60
C GLY A 261 13.75 -14.59 -16.72
N VAL A 262 12.56 -15.17 -16.92
CA VAL A 262 11.29 -14.47 -17.02
C VAL A 262 10.22 -15.17 -16.18
N TYR A 263 9.23 -14.39 -15.75
CA TYR A 263 8.09 -14.82 -14.98
C TYR A 263 6.81 -14.16 -15.52
N LEU A 264 5.63 -14.69 -15.16
CA LEU A 264 4.34 -14.17 -15.59
C LEU A 264 3.59 -13.51 -14.44
N GLU A 265 2.84 -12.46 -14.75
CA GLU A 265 1.79 -11.89 -13.91
C GLU A 265 0.52 -11.61 -14.73
N LYS A 266 -0.64 -11.58 -14.08
CA LYS A 266 -1.87 -11.04 -14.66
C LYS A 266 -1.64 -9.58 -15.03
N TYR A 267 -2.01 -9.18 -16.25
CA TYR A 267 -2.04 -7.75 -16.57
C TYR A 267 -3.30 -7.12 -15.97
N ILE A 268 -3.12 -6.35 -14.90
CA ILE A 268 -4.17 -5.47 -14.38
C ILE A 268 -4.37 -4.34 -15.40
N GLN A 269 -5.61 -4.14 -15.83
CA GLN A 269 -5.99 -3.02 -16.70
C GLN A 269 -6.20 -1.77 -15.86
N ASN A 270 -5.75 -0.62 -16.37
CA ASN A 270 -5.91 0.70 -15.73
C ASN A 270 -5.57 0.77 -14.21
N PRO A 271 -4.50 0.11 -13.72
CA PRO A 271 -4.21 0.11 -12.30
C PRO A 271 -3.78 1.49 -11.81
N ARG A 272 -4.23 1.87 -10.61
CA ARG A 272 -3.56 2.92 -9.85
C ARG A 272 -2.29 2.39 -9.22
N HIS A 273 -1.21 3.17 -9.27
CA HIS A 273 0.04 2.86 -8.61
C HIS A 273 0.03 3.52 -7.23
N ILE A 274 -0.14 2.72 -6.18
CA ILE A 274 -0.27 3.19 -4.80
C ILE A 274 0.94 2.70 -4.02
N GLU A 275 1.64 3.59 -3.32
CA GLU A 275 2.85 3.21 -2.57
C GLU A 275 2.79 3.67 -1.11
N PHE A 276 3.17 2.80 -0.18
CA PHE A 276 3.19 3.10 1.26
C PHE A 276 4.59 3.41 1.74
N GLN A 277 4.75 4.54 2.43
CA GLN A 277 6.00 4.94 3.04
C GLN A 277 6.19 4.20 4.37
N VAL A 278 7.20 3.35 4.49
CA VAL A 278 7.56 2.65 5.73
C VAL A 278 8.85 3.18 6.35
N LEU A 279 8.96 3.03 7.67
CA LEU A 279 10.16 3.23 8.47
C LEU A 279 10.29 2.08 9.46
N ALA A 280 11.48 1.49 9.55
CA ALA A 280 11.81 0.45 10.51
C ALA A 280 13.09 0.78 11.28
N ASP A 281 13.13 0.51 12.59
CA ASP A 281 14.30 0.74 13.43
C ASP A 281 15.13 -0.52 13.70
N LYS A 282 16.30 -0.36 14.34
CA LYS A 282 17.19 -1.46 14.70
C LYS A 282 16.69 -2.31 15.89
N TYR A 283 15.49 -2.04 16.41
CA TYR A 283 14.86 -2.73 17.54
C TYR A 283 13.61 -3.53 17.12
N GLY A 284 13.25 -3.50 15.84
CA GLY A 284 12.09 -4.23 15.29
C GLY A 284 10.77 -3.45 15.31
N ASN A 285 10.79 -2.16 15.64
CA ASN A 285 9.60 -1.31 15.48
C ASN A 285 9.46 -0.92 14.00
N VAL A 286 8.27 -1.10 13.45
CA VAL A 286 7.93 -0.77 12.06
C VAL A 286 6.66 0.08 12.03
N VAL A 287 6.69 1.19 11.29
CA VAL A 287 5.57 2.13 11.13
C VAL A 287 5.42 2.53 9.66
N HIS A 288 4.25 3.07 9.30
CA HIS A 288 4.03 3.70 8.00
C HIS A 288 3.58 5.16 8.14
N PHE A 289 3.92 6.00 7.16
CA PHE A 289 3.57 7.43 7.11
C PHE A 289 2.46 7.71 6.08
N GLY A 290 1.51 6.78 5.96
CA GLY A 290 0.50 6.80 4.90
C GLY A 290 1.04 6.42 3.53
N GLU A 291 0.30 6.81 2.49
CA GLU A 291 0.56 6.44 1.09
C GLU A 291 0.71 7.65 0.16
N ARG A 292 1.24 7.36 -1.04
CA ARG A 292 1.22 8.24 -2.22
C ARG A 292 0.49 7.55 -3.37
N ASP A 293 -0.20 8.32 -4.18
CA ASP A 293 -0.68 7.91 -5.50
C ASP A 293 0.32 8.40 -6.56
N CYS A 294 0.90 7.48 -7.30
CA CYS A 294 1.92 7.75 -8.32
C CYS A 294 1.46 7.27 -9.70
N SER A 295 0.14 7.28 -9.95
CA SER A 295 -0.48 6.77 -11.17
C SER A 295 -0.22 7.61 -12.42
N ILE A 296 0.17 8.89 -12.26
CA ILE A 296 0.51 9.76 -13.39
C ILE A 296 1.92 9.42 -13.87
N GLN A 297 1.99 8.55 -14.87
CA GLN A 297 3.24 8.00 -15.41
C GLN A 297 3.35 8.16 -16.93
N ARG A 298 4.58 8.27 -17.43
CA ARG A 298 4.91 8.22 -18.86
C ARG A 298 5.94 7.12 -19.10
N ARG A 299 5.60 6.11 -19.92
CA ARG A 299 6.45 4.92 -20.16
C ARG A 299 6.91 4.25 -18.86
N ASN A 300 5.99 4.09 -17.91
CA ASN A 300 6.24 3.48 -16.58
C ASN A 300 7.26 4.22 -15.71
N GLN A 301 7.47 5.52 -15.95
CA GLN A 301 8.21 6.43 -15.08
C GLN A 301 7.22 7.44 -14.47
N LYS A 302 7.30 7.63 -13.15
CA LYS A 302 6.45 8.54 -12.38
C LYS A 302 6.75 10.00 -12.78
N LEU A 303 5.70 10.84 -12.85
CA LEU A 303 5.80 12.26 -13.24
C LEU A 303 5.09 13.21 -12.28
N LEU A 304 4.10 12.73 -11.53
CA LEU A 304 3.39 13.48 -10.49
C LEU A 304 2.89 12.48 -9.44
N GLU A 305 3.26 12.75 -8.20
CA GLU A 305 2.90 11.96 -7.02
C GLU A 305 2.04 12.82 -6.07
N GLU A 306 0.87 12.32 -5.67
CA GLU A 306 -0.04 13.00 -4.73
C GLU A 306 -0.16 12.24 -3.40
N ALA A 307 -0.42 12.94 -2.29
CA ALA A 307 -0.49 12.35 -0.95
C ALA A 307 -1.50 13.09 -0.05
N PRO A 308 -2.43 12.38 0.64
CA PRO A 308 -2.77 10.96 0.48
C PRO A 308 -3.45 10.68 -0.88
N SER A 309 -3.58 9.42 -1.27
CA SER A 309 -4.32 9.02 -2.49
C SER A 309 -5.82 9.32 -2.34
N PRO A 310 -6.46 9.98 -3.32
CA PRO A 310 -7.91 10.18 -3.33
C PRO A 310 -8.69 8.88 -3.58
N ALA A 311 -8.03 7.81 -4.04
CA ALA A 311 -8.67 6.53 -4.36
C ALA A 311 -8.88 5.62 -3.15
N LEU A 312 -8.11 5.77 -2.05
CA LEU A 312 -8.24 4.91 -0.88
C LEU A 312 -9.28 5.42 0.12
N THR A 313 -10.23 4.57 0.50
CA THR A 313 -11.05 4.78 1.71
C THR A 313 -10.18 4.65 2.97
N PRO A 314 -10.63 5.14 4.15
CA PRO A 314 -9.88 4.95 5.41
C PRO A 314 -9.60 3.47 5.74
N GLU A 315 -10.55 2.59 5.42
CA GLU A 315 -10.48 1.15 5.70
C GLU A 315 -9.47 0.46 4.78
N LEU A 316 -9.53 0.74 3.47
CA LEU A 316 -8.59 0.20 2.49
C LEU A 316 -7.17 0.74 2.74
N ARG A 317 -7.04 2.03 3.06
CA ARG A 317 -5.77 2.66 3.47
C ARG A 317 -5.18 1.98 4.70
N LYS A 318 -6.02 1.64 5.70
CA LYS A 318 -5.54 0.89 6.87
C LYS A 318 -5.08 -0.51 6.47
N ALA A 319 -5.86 -1.25 5.69
CA ALA A 319 -5.52 -2.61 5.28
C ALA A 319 -4.21 -2.67 4.46
N MET A 320 -4.00 -1.73 3.53
CA MET A 320 -2.76 -1.63 2.76
C MET A 320 -1.57 -1.14 3.61
N GLY A 321 -1.81 -0.24 4.58
CA GLY A 321 -0.79 0.20 5.54
C GLY A 321 -0.35 -0.91 6.50
N ASP A 322 -1.30 -1.68 7.04
CA ASP A 322 -1.04 -2.88 7.83
C ASP A 322 -0.21 -3.90 7.02
N ALA A 323 -0.54 -4.10 5.74
CA ALA A 323 0.19 -5.00 4.84
C ALA A 323 1.61 -4.48 4.51
N ALA A 324 1.80 -3.17 4.33
CA ALA A 324 3.12 -2.57 4.12
C ALA A 324 4.02 -2.69 5.37
N VAL A 325 3.45 -2.54 6.57
CA VAL A 325 4.14 -2.80 7.84
C VAL A 325 4.50 -4.28 7.97
N ALA A 326 3.59 -5.20 7.63
CA ALA A 326 3.86 -6.64 7.64
C ALA A 326 4.96 -7.04 6.64
N ALA A 327 4.95 -6.46 5.43
CA ALA A 327 6.00 -6.63 4.43
C ALA A 327 7.38 -6.28 5.00
N ALA A 328 7.55 -5.05 5.50
CA ALA A 328 8.82 -4.57 6.03
C ALA A 328 9.28 -5.33 7.29
N ALA A 329 8.36 -5.71 8.17
CA ALA A 329 8.65 -6.54 9.33
C ALA A 329 9.14 -7.94 8.94
N SER A 330 8.52 -8.57 7.93
CA SER A 330 8.84 -9.95 7.50
C SER A 330 10.27 -10.13 6.97
N ILE A 331 10.86 -9.07 6.41
CA ILE A 331 12.23 -9.07 5.85
C ILE A 331 13.26 -8.46 6.81
N GLY A 332 12.89 -8.14 8.06
CA GLY A 332 13.76 -7.47 9.01
C GLY A 332 14.29 -6.13 8.50
N TYR A 333 13.43 -5.35 7.82
CA TYR A 333 13.84 -4.09 7.18
C TYR A 333 14.40 -3.10 8.21
N ILE A 334 15.29 -2.21 7.76
CA ILE A 334 15.90 -1.16 8.60
C ILE A 334 15.98 0.13 7.77
N GLY A 335 15.67 1.27 8.39
CA GLY A 335 15.66 2.56 7.72
C GLY A 335 14.34 2.87 7.02
N VAL A 336 14.39 3.77 6.03
CA VAL A 336 13.23 4.29 5.30
C VAL A 336 13.10 3.55 3.98
N GLY A 337 11.90 3.05 3.67
CA GLY A 337 11.62 2.28 2.46
C GLY A 337 10.19 2.48 1.96
N THR A 338 9.89 1.99 0.76
CA THR A 338 8.58 2.14 0.11
C THR A 338 8.06 0.79 -0.33
N VAL A 339 6.78 0.49 -0.07
CA VAL A 339 6.10 -0.71 -0.54
C VAL A 339 5.12 -0.32 -1.64
N GLU A 340 5.38 -0.73 -2.88
CA GLU A 340 4.55 -0.42 -4.05
C GLU A 340 3.44 -1.46 -4.25
N PHE A 341 2.24 -0.99 -4.60
CA PHE A 341 1.06 -1.79 -4.92
C PHE A 341 0.44 -1.33 -6.24
N LEU A 342 -0.23 -2.27 -6.91
CA LEU A 342 -1.16 -1.96 -8.00
C LEU A 342 -2.58 -2.15 -7.49
N LEU A 343 -3.37 -1.08 -7.50
CA LEU A 343 -4.78 -1.08 -7.14
C LEU A 343 -5.63 -1.19 -8.42
N ASP A 344 -6.41 -2.27 -8.54
CA ASP A 344 -7.37 -2.47 -9.63
C ASP A 344 -8.62 -1.57 -9.41
N GLU A 345 -9.18 -1.04 -10.49
CA GLU A 345 -10.44 -0.28 -10.48
C GLU A 345 -11.66 -1.22 -10.28
N ARG A 346 -11.51 -2.52 -10.57
CA ARG A 346 -12.57 -3.53 -10.48
C ARG A 346 -12.78 -4.00 -9.04
N GLY A 347 -13.55 -3.21 -8.30
CA GLY A 347 -13.82 -3.43 -6.88
C GLY A 347 -14.64 -4.68 -6.52
N ARG A 348 -14.64 -4.97 -5.21
CA ARG A 348 -15.56 -5.90 -4.53
C ARG A 348 -16.90 -5.20 -4.31
N ILE A 349 -18.01 -5.88 -4.59
CA ILE A 349 -19.35 -5.38 -4.27
C ILE A 349 -19.55 -5.46 -2.76
N THR A 350 -19.63 -4.29 -2.10
CA THR A 350 -19.72 -4.19 -0.63
C THR A 350 -21.14 -4.25 -0.10
N ALA A 351 -22.12 -3.85 -0.92
CA ALA A 351 -23.54 -4.06 -0.66
C ALA A 351 -24.28 -4.24 -1.99
N TYR A 352 -25.31 -5.08 -1.95
CA TYR A 352 -26.21 -5.34 -3.07
C TYR A 352 -27.64 -5.50 -2.57
N LEU A 353 -28.53 -4.64 -3.04
CA LEU A 353 -29.98 -4.73 -2.84
C LEU A 353 -30.65 -4.56 -4.21
N PRO A 354 -31.19 -5.63 -4.82
CA PRO A 354 -31.95 -5.53 -6.05
C PRO A 354 -33.27 -4.81 -5.81
N SER A 355 -33.65 -3.91 -6.71
CA SER A 355 -35.00 -3.36 -6.73
C SER A 355 -36.04 -4.43 -7.09
N GLY A 356 -37.26 -4.22 -6.59
CA GLY A 356 -38.37 -5.17 -6.76
C GLY A 356 -39.73 -4.49 -6.75
N GLY A 357 -40.75 -5.25 -6.35
CA GLY A 357 -42.15 -4.84 -6.37
C GLY A 357 -42.86 -5.14 -7.71
N PRO A 358 -44.14 -4.76 -7.83
CA PRO A 358 -44.97 -5.15 -8.96
C PRO A 358 -44.41 -4.70 -10.33
N PHE A 359 -44.24 -5.68 -11.22
CA PHE A 359 -43.74 -5.51 -12.58
C PHE A 359 -42.29 -5.00 -12.68
N VAL A 360 -41.47 -5.31 -11.67
CA VAL A 360 -40.00 -5.13 -11.66
C VAL A 360 -39.34 -6.50 -11.57
N ARG A 361 -38.24 -6.70 -12.31
CA ARG A 361 -37.41 -7.92 -12.28
C ARG A 361 -35.95 -7.53 -12.42
N MET A 362 -35.11 -8.03 -11.52
CA MET A 362 -33.65 -7.97 -11.64
C MET A 362 -33.12 -9.36 -12.04
N ASP A 363 -32.51 -9.47 -13.21
CA ASP A 363 -31.71 -10.64 -13.61
C ASP A 363 -30.24 -10.35 -13.30
N SER A 364 -29.68 -10.95 -12.24
CA SER A 364 -28.29 -10.71 -11.83
C SER A 364 -27.64 -11.98 -11.27
N HIS A 365 -26.30 -12.02 -11.34
CA HIS A 365 -25.46 -13.05 -10.73
C HIS A 365 -24.68 -12.56 -9.50
N VAL A 366 -24.79 -11.26 -9.14
CA VAL A 366 -23.96 -10.66 -8.07
C VAL A 366 -24.58 -10.81 -6.69
N TYR A 367 -23.74 -10.72 -5.68
CA TYR A 367 -24.08 -10.79 -4.25
C TYR A 367 -23.09 -9.94 -3.44
N PRO A 368 -23.40 -9.56 -2.19
CA PRO A 368 -22.43 -8.90 -1.31
C PRO A 368 -21.16 -9.75 -1.16
N ASP A 369 -20.00 -9.10 -1.10
CA ASP A 369 -18.65 -9.71 -1.16
C ASP A 369 -18.26 -10.36 -2.51
N TYR A 370 -19.11 -10.32 -3.55
CA TYR A 370 -18.70 -10.72 -4.90
C TYR A 370 -17.59 -9.82 -5.45
N VAL A 371 -16.54 -10.44 -6.00
CA VAL A 371 -15.44 -9.75 -6.69
C VAL A 371 -15.69 -9.87 -8.18
N VAL A 372 -15.90 -8.74 -8.87
CA VAL A 372 -16.23 -8.71 -10.29
C VAL A 372 -14.99 -9.16 -11.11
N PRO A 373 -15.04 -10.27 -11.87
CA PRO A 373 -13.85 -10.79 -12.53
C PRO A 373 -13.32 -9.85 -13.63
N PRO A 374 -12.00 -9.74 -13.82
CA PRO A 374 -11.42 -8.92 -14.89
C PRO A 374 -11.62 -9.53 -16.29
N SER A 375 -11.88 -10.83 -16.37
CA SER A 375 -11.86 -11.63 -17.61
C SER A 375 -13.19 -11.65 -18.39
N TYR A 376 -14.24 -11.00 -17.90
CA TYR A 376 -15.59 -11.01 -18.49
C TYR A 376 -16.15 -9.59 -18.67
N ASP A 377 -17.36 -9.49 -19.20
CA ASP A 377 -18.09 -8.23 -19.34
C ASP A 377 -18.52 -7.64 -17.99
N SER A 378 -18.76 -6.32 -17.96
CA SER A 378 -19.08 -5.57 -16.75
C SER A 378 -20.56 -5.64 -16.33
N LEU A 379 -21.32 -6.63 -16.82
CA LEU A 379 -22.76 -6.76 -16.58
C LEU A 379 -23.08 -7.26 -15.16
N LEU A 380 -23.22 -6.32 -14.22
CA LEU A 380 -23.65 -6.60 -12.86
C LEU A 380 -25.09 -7.17 -12.79
N GLY A 381 -25.94 -6.80 -13.75
CA GLY A 381 -27.31 -7.30 -13.86
C GLY A 381 -28.14 -6.54 -14.89
N LYS A 382 -29.30 -7.09 -15.24
CA LYS A 382 -30.31 -6.47 -16.11
C LYS A 382 -31.54 -6.12 -15.27
N LEU A 383 -31.80 -4.83 -15.10
CA LEU A 383 -33.05 -4.35 -14.53
C LEU A 383 -34.12 -4.26 -15.62
N ILE A 384 -35.25 -4.92 -15.39
CA ILE A 384 -36.36 -5.04 -16.35
C ILE A 384 -37.63 -4.55 -15.65
N VAL A 385 -38.40 -3.70 -16.32
CA VAL A 385 -39.72 -3.26 -15.84
C VAL A 385 -40.78 -3.39 -16.94
N TRP A 386 -42.03 -3.58 -16.55
CA TRP A 386 -43.18 -3.57 -17.45
C TRP A 386 -44.25 -2.56 -16.99
N ALA A 387 -45.00 -2.00 -17.93
CA ALA A 387 -46.17 -1.16 -17.66
C ALA A 387 -47.15 -1.17 -18.85
N PRO A 388 -48.42 -0.76 -18.65
CA PRO A 388 -49.38 -0.59 -19.75
C PRO A 388 -49.06 0.54 -20.74
N THR A 389 -48.23 1.54 -20.35
CA THR A 389 -47.85 2.68 -21.21
C THR A 389 -46.36 3.00 -21.09
N ARG A 390 -45.78 3.73 -22.05
CA ARG A 390 -44.35 4.06 -22.09
C ARG A 390 -43.94 4.96 -20.92
N GLU A 391 -44.75 5.96 -20.62
CA GLU A 391 -44.56 6.90 -19.51
C GLU A 391 -44.55 6.16 -18.18
N LYS A 392 -45.50 5.23 -17.97
CA LYS A 392 -45.55 4.38 -16.77
C LYS A 392 -44.44 3.33 -16.71
N ALA A 393 -43.83 2.96 -17.83
CA ALA A 393 -42.61 2.15 -17.84
C ALA A 393 -41.39 2.98 -17.44
N ILE A 394 -41.27 4.22 -17.94
CA ILE A 394 -40.18 5.16 -17.60
C ILE A 394 -40.25 5.56 -16.12
N GLU A 395 -41.42 5.93 -15.59
CA GLU A 395 -41.63 6.16 -14.15
C GLU A 395 -41.23 4.94 -13.32
N ARG A 396 -41.69 3.73 -13.71
CA ARG A 396 -41.37 2.49 -12.99
C ARG A 396 -39.87 2.19 -13.04
N MET A 397 -39.19 2.50 -14.15
CA MET A 397 -37.75 2.28 -14.33
C MET A 397 -36.92 3.24 -13.49
N LYS A 398 -37.20 4.55 -13.50
CA LYS A 398 -36.45 5.53 -12.68
C LYS A 398 -36.50 5.18 -11.20
N ARG A 399 -37.71 4.95 -10.67
CA ARG A 399 -37.89 4.53 -9.27
C ARG A 399 -37.24 3.17 -8.99
N ALA A 400 -37.22 2.23 -9.95
CA ALA A 400 -36.49 0.96 -9.78
C ALA A 400 -34.95 1.16 -9.79
N LEU A 401 -34.43 2.11 -10.56
CA LEU A 401 -33.01 2.49 -10.55
C LEU A 401 -32.63 3.15 -9.22
N ASP A 402 -33.47 4.05 -8.70
CA ASP A 402 -33.30 4.68 -7.38
C ASP A 402 -33.40 3.66 -6.21
N ASP A 403 -34.28 2.65 -6.33
CA ASP A 403 -34.39 1.52 -5.37
C ASP A 403 -33.18 0.55 -5.41
N THR A 404 -32.36 0.58 -6.47
CA THR A 404 -31.30 -0.42 -6.69
C THR A 404 -29.98 0.03 -6.04
N ILE A 405 -29.58 -0.61 -4.94
CA ILE A 405 -28.33 -0.31 -4.25
C ILE A 405 -27.25 -1.29 -4.70
N ILE A 406 -26.19 -0.77 -5.33
CA ILE A 406 -24.93 -1.50 -5.57
C ILE A 406 -23.79 -0.58 -5.14
N THR A 407 -22.91 -1.04 -4.25
CA THR A 407 -21.77 -0.26 -3.76
C THR A 407 -20.46 -1.04 -3.86
N GLY A 408 -19.33 -0.33 -3.85
CA GLY A 408 -17.98 -0.92 -3.96
C GLY A 408 -17.46 -1.05 -5.40
N VAL A 409 -18.31 -0.84 -6.40
CA VAL A 409 -17.98 -0.71 -7.83
C VAL A 409 -18.71 0.49 -8.44
N PRO A 410 -18.16 1.16 -9.47
CA PRO A 410 -18.92 2.13 -10.26
C PRO A 410 -20.05 1.43 -11.04
N THR A 411 -21.14 2.16 -11.31
CA THR A 411 -22.29 1.63 -12.07
C THR A 411 -22.83 2.67 -13.05
N THR A 412 -23.57 2.22 -14.05
CA THR A 412 -24.22 3.07 -15.07
C THR A 412 -25.62 3.55 -14.66
N ILE A 413 -26.01 3.44 -13.39
CA ILE A 413 -27.38 3.73 -12.91
C ILE A 413 -27.80 5.19 -13.21
N GLU A 414 -26.95 6.17 -12.87
CA GLU A 414 -27.26 7.59 -13.12
C GLU A 414 -27.28 7.91 -14.63
N TYR A 415 -26.41 7.29 -15.43
CA TYR A 415 -26.40 7.44 -16.88
C TYR A 415 -27.70 6.93 -17.53
N HIS A 416 -28.25 5.82 -17.05
CA HIS A 416 -29.57 5.35 -17.47
C HIS A 416 -30.69 6.32 -17.05
N LYS A 417 -30.59 6.94 -15.87
CA LYS A 417 -31.55 7.97 -15.42
C LYS A 417 -31.53 9.19 -16.34
N LEU A 418 -30.35 9.69 -16.73
CA LEU A 418 -30.22 10.78 -17.72
C LEU A 418 -30.88 10.42 -19.05
N ILE A 419 -30.64 9.22 -19.60
CA ILE A 419 -31.32 8.74 -20.82
C ILE A 419 -32.86 8.75 -20.67
N LEU A 420 -33.38 8.36 -19.50
CA LEU A 420 -34.81 8.34 -19.20
C LEU A 420 -35.39 9.75 -18.93
N ASP A 421 -34.56 10.79 -18.81
CA ASP A 421 -34.95 12.20 -18.66
C ASP A 421 -34.91 13.01 -19.97
N ILE A 422 -34.26 12.51 -21.02
CA ILE A 422 -34.28 13.12 -22.36
C ILE A 422 -35.69 13.05 -22.96
N GLU A 423 -36.15 14.15 -23.55
CA GLU A 423 -37.52 14.28 -24.06
C GLU A 423 -37.77 13.42 -25.31
N ASP A 424 -36.80 13.29 -26.20
CA ASP A 424 -36.88 12.38 -27.35
C ASP A 424 -36.94 10.91 -26.91
N PHE A 425 -36.31 10.52 -25.80
CA PHE A 425 -36.49 9.17 -25.25
C PHE A 425 -37.92 8.97 -24.72
N LYS A 426 -38.50 9.95 -24.02
CA LYS A 426 -39.88 9.85 -23.53
C LYS A 426 -40.87 9.65 -24.69
N ASN A 427 -40.77 10.51 -25.71
CA ASN A 427 -41.67 10.49 -26.86
C ASN A 427 -41.38 9.33 -27.85
N GLY A 428 -40.22 8.68 -27.75
CA GLY A 428 -39.84 7.52 -28.57
C GLY A 428 -39.12 7.86 -29.89
N ASN A 429 -38.63 9.10 -30.02
CA ASN A 429 -37.88 9.62 -31.16
C ASN A 429 -36.42 9.11 -31.17
N VAL A 430 -36.22 7.80 -31.04
CA VAL A 430 -34.90 7.18 -30.86
C VAL A 430 -34.38 6.53 -32.14
N ASP A 431 -33.13 6.82 -32.49
CA ASP A 431 -32.39 6.18 -33.58
C ASP A 431 -30.95 5.85 -33.17
N THR A 432 -30.16 5.27 -34.07
CA THR A 432 -28.76 4.87 -33.82
C THR A 432 -27.82 6.05 -33.54
N ALA A 433 -28.24 7.29 -33.78
CA ALA A 433 -27.50 8.51 -33.50
C ALA A 433 -27.99 9.24 -32.22
N PHE A 434 -28.94 8.66 -31.47
CA PHE A 434 -29.50 9.25 -30.25
C PHE A 434 -28.42 9.67 -29.24
N ILE A 435 -27.50 8.78 -28.84
CA ILE A 435 -26.46 9.11 -27.85
C ILE A 435 -25.53 10.24 -28.33
N PRO A 436 -24.99 10.24 -29.57
CA PRO A 436 -24.26 11.39 -30.12
C PRO A 436 -25.06 12.70 -30.18
N LYS A 437 -26.37 12.68 -30.45
CA LYS A 437 -27.20 13.90 -30.49
C LYS A 437 -27.35 14.56 -29.12
N HIS A 438 -27.45 13.75 -28.07
CA HIS A 438 -27.69 14.20 -26.69
C HIS A 438 -26.42 14.19 -25.82
N GLU A 439 -25.22 14.19 -26.42
CA GLU A 439 -23.93 14.13 -25.71
C GLU A 439 -23.81 15.20 -24.60
N GLN A 440 -24.35 16.40 -24.82
CA GLN A 440 -24.35 17.49 -23.83
C GLN A 440 -25.35 17.29 -22.67
N GLU A 441 -26.47 16.62 -22.92
CA GLU A 441 -27.46 16.26 -21.89
C GLU A 441 -27.02 15.02 -21.07
N LEU A 442 -26.14 14.21 -21.65
CA LEU A 442 -25.57 13.00 -21.05
C LEU A 442 -24.22 13.23 -20.35
N ALA A 443 -23.70 14.46 -20.35
CA ALA A 443 -22.45 14.82 -19.68
C ALA A 443 -22.64 14.94 -18.14
N GLU A 444 -21.74 14.33 -17.36
CA GLU A 444 -21.95 14.11 -15.92
C GLU A 444 -21.91 15.39 -15.04
N PRO A 445 -22.91 15.56 -14.15
CA PRO A 445 -22.73 16.28 -12.89
C PRO A 445 -22.34 15.29 -11.77
N GLN A 446 -21.05 14.97 -11.63
CA GLN A 446 -20.57 13.99 -10.64
C GLN A 446 -20.93 14.38 -9.19
N LYS A 447 -21.94 13.70 -8.63
CA LYS A 447 -22.24 13.69 -7.19
C LYS A 447 -22.00 12.30 -6.62
N ILE A 448 -20.81 12.09 -6.07
CA ILE A 448 -20.52 10.95 -5.20
C ILE A 448 -21.50 11.00 -4.02
N VAL A 449 -22.44 10.07 -3.98
CA VAL A 449 -23.44 9.97 -2.89
C VAL A 449 -22.73 9.50 -1.62
N ARG A 450 -22.23 10.45 -0.84
CA ARG A 450 -21.78 10.19 0.53
C ARG A 450 -23.00 9.80 1.35
N ALA A 451 -22.95 8.62 1.99
CA ALA A 451 -23.99 8.19 2.91
C ALA A 451 -24.16 9.25 4.01
N SER A 452 -25.38 9.78 4.16
CA SER A 452 -25.68 10.71 5.25
C SER A 452 -25.59 9.98 6.60
N PRO A 453 -25.09 10.64 7.67
CA PRO A 453 -25.12 10.05 9.00
C PRO A 453 -26.57 9.74 9.40
N ALA A 454 -26.78 8.64 10.12
CA ALA A 454 -28.10 8.19 10.53
C ALA A 454 -28.82 9.29 11.34
N LYS A 455 -30.08 9.57 11.00
CA LYS A 455 -30.94 10.39 11.85
C LYS A 455 -31.13 9.67 13.19
N GLU A 456 -30.96 10.40 14.28
CA GLU A 456 -31.28 9.90 15.62
C GLU A 456 -32.75 9.50 15.70
N LEU A 457 -33.04 8.32 16.26
CA LEU A 457 -34.40 7.96 16.63
C LEU A 457 -34.80 8.80 17.86
N THR A 458 -35.59 9.84 17.65
CA THR A 458 -36.30 10.51 18.74
C THR A 458 -37.31 9.54 19.37
N THR A 459 -37.01 9.06 20.57
CA THR A 459 -37.88 8.17 21.33
C THR A 459 -39.15 8.90 21.78
N ALA A 460 -40.28 8.60 21.14
CA ALA A 460 -41.59 9.08 21.56
C ALA A 460 -42.11 8.25 22.76
N THR A 461 -41.97 8.78 23.97
CA THR A 461 -42.56 8.21 25.20
C THR A 461 -42.98 9.29 26.21
N ALA A 462 -44.11 9.95 25.93
CA ALA A 462 -45.02 10.59 26.90
C ALA A 462 -46.34 10.92 26.19
#